data_AF-A0A816S6L0-F1
#
_entry.id   AF-A0A816S6L0-F1
#
_cell.length_a   1.000
_cell.length_b   1.000
_cell.length_c   1.000
_cell.angle_alpha   90.00
_cell.angle_beta   90.00
_cell.angle_gamma   90.00
#
_symmetry.space_group_name_H-M   'P 1'
#
loop_
_entity.id
_entity.type
_entity.pdbx_description
1 polymer ?
#
loop_
_entity_poly.entity_id
_entity_poly.type
_entity_poly.pdbx_seq_one_letter_code
_entity_poly.pdbx_strand_id
1 'polypeptide(L)'
;METEYDQVLHSVAQVKIADQTGVNQDEDGVKVSCFTEVLDDVTLHFQIIRLAKQIYVWIGYNSAKFGNLYAAASTRPSNTVSVATVLGGTSDNTGSGIAHRLVMKTGLNIIMACNIPKNNPLLEAKAEKMLMRKLIDLGYTMPTPLRAT
;
A
#
# COMPACT_ATOMS: atom_id res chain seq x y z
N MET A 1 2.22 -42.53 1.45
CA MET A 1 1.25 -41.74 2.21
C MET A 1 1.66 -40.30 1.98
N GLU A 2 1.06 -39.67 0.97
CA GLU A 2 1.43 -38.32 0.52
C GLU A 2 0.95 -37.32 1.59
N THR A 3 1.82 -36.42 2.04
CA THR A 3 1.50 -35.56 3.18
C THR A 3 0.62 -34.38 2.75
N GLU A 4 -0.18 -33.84 3.66
CA GLU A 4 -1.06 -32.69 3.41
C GLU A 4 -0.31 -31.50 2.78
N TYR A 5 0.99 -31.36 3.08
CA TYR A 5 1.89 -30.38 2.45
C TYR A 5 2.10 -30.61 0.96
N ASP A 6 2.24 -31.86 0.53
CA ASP A 6 2.44 -32.21 -0.88
C ASP A 6 1.17 -31.95 -1.68
N GLN A 7 -0.01 -32.21 -1.09
CA GLN A 7 -1.30 -31.87 -1.71
C GLN A 7 -1.49 -30.36 -1.87
N VAL A 8 -1.06 -29.57 -0.89
CA VAL A 8 -1.11 -28.10 -0.97
C VAL A 8 -0.15 -27.60 -2.04
N LEU A 9 1.09 -28.11 -2.10
CA LEU A 9 2.05 -27.73 -3.15
C LEU A 9 1.54 -28.09 -4.56
N HIS A 10 0.89 -29.25 -4.71
CA HIS A 10 0.27 -29.64 -5.98
C HIS A 10 -0.90 -28.73 -6.38
N SER A 11 -1.69 -28.28 -5.40
CA SER A 11 -2.80 -27.34 -5.61
C SER A 11 -2.30 -25.96 -6.07
N VAL A 12 -1.25 -25.43 -5.44
CA VAL A 12 -0.65 -24.14 -5.84
C VAL A 12 0.01 -24.23 -7.22
N ALA A 13 0.65 -25.37 -7.54
CA ALA A 13 1.27 -25.59 -8.85
C ALA A 13 0.26 -25.75 -10.01
N GLN A 14 -0.99 -26.12 -9.71
CA GLN A 14 -2.06 -26.29 -10.71
C GLN A 14 -2.86 -25.01 -11.01
N VAL A 15 -2.57 -23.89 -10.33
CA VAL A 15 -3.13 -22.58 -10.70
C VAL A 15 -2.42 -22.07 -11.96
N LYS A 16 -2.75 -22.67 -13.11
CA LYS A 16 -2.44 -22.12 -14.43
C LYS A 16 -3.55 -21.15 -14.81
N ILE A 17 -3.25 -19.86 -14.76
CA ILE A 17 -4.07 -18.83 -15.39
C ILE A 17 -3.90 -19.03 -16.90
N ALA A 18 -4.91 -19.60 -17.55
CA ALA A 18 -4.91 -19.85 -18.98
C ALA A 18 -5.02 -18.51 -19.72
N ASP A 19 -4.00 -18.23 -20.53
CA ASP A 19 -3.87 -17.00 -21.30
C ASP A 19 -4.10 -17.30 -22.78
N GLN A 20 -5.35 -17.23 -23.26
CA GLN A 20 -5.69 -17.28 -24.69
C GLN A 20 -7.03 -16.59 -24.98
N THR A 21 -6.99 -15.36 -25.52
CA THR A 21 -7.44 -14.98 -26.89
C THR A 21 -7.68 -13.45 -26.99
N GLY A 22 -6.71 -12.73 -27.56
CA GLY A 22 -6.95 -11.70 -28.58
C GLY A 22 -7.87 -10.50 -28.29
N VAL A 23 -7.77 -9.84 -27.12
CA VAL A 23 -8.16 -8.43 -26.93
C VAL A 23 -7.26 -7.82 -25.84
N ASN A 24 -6.51 -6.76 -26.17
CA ASN A 24 -5.70 -5.88 -25.31
C ASN A 24 -5.62 -6.27 -23.81
N GLN A 25 -4.67 -7.14 -23.47
CA GLN A 25 -4.36 -7.54 -22.11
C GLN A 25 -3.29 -6.63 -21.55
N ASP A 26 -3.63 -5.73 -20.62
CA ASP A 26 -2.70 -5.22 -19.61
C ASP A 26 -3.39 -4.25 -18.62
N GLU A 27 -4.56 -4.57 -18.01
CA GLU A 27 -5.11 -3.63 -17.02
C GLU A 27 -6.04 -4.12 -15.89
N ASP A 28 -6.16 -5.42 -15.58
CA ASP A 28 -7.08 -5.88 -14.49
C ASP A 28 -6.50 -6.91 -13.50
N GLY A 29 -5.18 -7.03 -13.42
CA GLY A 29 -4.49 -7.92 -12.46
C GLY A 29 -4.06 -7.21 -11.17
N VAL A 30 -4.08 -7.95 -10.04
CA VAL A 30 -3.47 -7.50 -8.79
C VAL A 30 -1.96 -7.37 -8.98
N LYS A 31 -1.38 -6.18 -8.74
CA LYS A 31 0.07 -5.93 -8.85
C LYS A 31 0.68 -5.78 -7.46
N VAL A 32 1.71 -6.58 -7.14
CA VAL A 32 2.42 -6.52 -5.86
C VAL A 32 3.83 -5.97 -6.07
N SER A 33 4.25 -5.02 -5.22
CA SER A 33 5.60 -4.47 -5.20
C SER A 33 6.11 -4.42 -3.77
N CYS A 34 7.28 -5.02 -3.51
CA CYS A 34 7.95 -5.00 -2.22
C CYS A 34 9.31 -4.32 -2.35
N PHE A 35 9.72 -3.58 -1.33
CA PHE A 35 11.07 -3.04 -1.24
C PHE A 35 11.45 -2.80 0.23
N THR A 36 12.74 -2.62 0.50
CA THR A 36 13.29 -2.42 1.84
C THR A 36 14.35 -1.34 1.77
N GLU A 37 14.35 -0.46 2.76
CA GLU A 37 15.29 0.65 2.87
C GLU A 37 15.95 0.64 4.26
N VAL A 38 17.25 0.91 4.30
CA VAL A 38 18.03 0.99 5.54
C VAL A 38 18.46 2.43 5.76
N LEU A 39 18.22 2.94 6.97
CA LEU A 39 18.45 4.33 7.33
C LEU A 39 18.93 4.42 8.78
N ASP A 40 20.18 4.84 9.00
CA ASP A 40 20.71 5.13 10.34
C ASP A 40 20.37 4.00 11.36
N ASP A 41 20.68 2.75 11.00
CA ASP A 41 20.39 1.50 11.74
C ASP A 41 18.91 1.09 11.87
N VAL A 42 18.00 1.82 11.24
CA VAL A 42 16.59 1.44 11.07
C VAL A 42 16.40 0.75 9.73
N THR A 43 15.66 -0.37 9.73
CA THR A 43 15.20 -1.03 8.49
C THR A 43 13.70 -0.83 8.32
N LEU A 44 13.30 -0.27 7.18
CA LEU A 44 11.90 -0.11 6.79
C LEU A 44 11.57 -1.10 5.68
N HIS A 45 10.50 -1.86 5.88
CA HIS A 45 9.98 -2.78 4.86
C HIS A 45 8.67 -2.23 4.31
N PHE A 46 8.52 -2.28 3.00
CA PHE A 46 7.34 -1.79 2.30
C PHE A 46 6.73 -2.88 1.44
N GLN A 47 5.42 -2.98 1.46
CA GLN A 47 4.64 -3.77 0.51
C GLN A 47 3.49 -2.94 -0.03
N ILE A 48 3.33 -2.95 -1.34
CA ILE A 48 2.28 -2.24 -2.07
C ILE A 48 1.53 -3.27 -2.89
N ILE A 49 0.21 -3.31 -2.74
CA ILE A 49 -0.68 -4.15 -3.54
C ILE A 49 -1.67 -3.22 -4.24
N ARG A 50 -1.58 -3.15 -5.56
CA ARG A 50 -2.51 -2.40 -6.41
C ARG A 50 -3.64 -3.31 -6.84
N LEU A 51 -4.86 -2.96 -6.44
CA LEU A 51 -6.12 -3.52 -6.94
C LEU A 51 -6.74 -2.56 -7.97
N ALA A 52 -7.92 -2.85 -8.54
CA ALA A 52 -8.53 -1.98 -9.55
C ALA A 52 -8.79 -0.53 -9.08
N LYS A 53 -9.39 -0.34 -7.89
CA LYS A 53 -9.80 0.98 -7.36
C LYS A 53 -9.25 1.31 -5.97
N GLN A 54 -8.27 0.53 -5.53
CA GLN A 54 -7.69 0.64 -4.19
C GLN A 54 -6.20 0.29 -4.24
N ILE A 55 -5.45 0.83 -3.29
CA ILE A 55 -4.08 0.41 -2.98
C ILE A 55 -4.06 -0.05 -1.52
N TYR A 56 -3.52 -1.24 -1.29
CA TYR A 56 -3.08 -1.65 0.03
C TYR A 56 -1.59 -1.33 0.18
N VAL A 57 -1.23 -0.76 1.33
CA VAL A 57 0.16 -0.44 1.71
C VAL A 57 0.44 -1.03 3.08
N TRP A 58 1.59 -1.66 3.23
CA TRP A 58 2.14 -2.04 4.53
C TRP A 58 3.52 -1.42 4.73
N ILE A 59 3.76 -0.87 5.93
CA ILE A 59 5.07 -0.41 6.37
C ILE A 59 5.47 -1.11 7.67
N GLY A 60 6.52 -1.94 7.59
CA GLY A 60 7.18 -2.57 8.71
C GLY A 60 8.38 -1.76 9.21
N TYR A 61 8.64 -1.84 10.52
CA TYR A 61 9.76 -1.16 11.19
C TYR A 61 10.62 -2.17 11.96
N ASN A 62 11.89 -2.32 11.55
CA ASN A 62 12.92 -3.26 12.01
C ASN A 62 12.56 -4.76 12.01
N SER A 63 11.27 -5.07 12.05
CA SER A 63 10.67 -6.39 12.07
C SER A 63 9.37 -6.32 11.26
N ALA A 64 8.99 -7.45 10.66
CA ALA A 64 7.78 -7.56 9.84
C ALA A 64 6.50 -7.66 10.70
N LYS A 65 6.27 -6.67 11.58
CA LYS A 65 5.05 -6.56 12.38
C LYS A 65 3.98 -5.81 11.59
N PHE A 66 2.73 -6.28 11.71
CA PHE A 66 1.60 -5.70 10.99
C PHE A 66 1.28 -4.26 11.43
N GLY A 67 1.38 -3.97 12.73
CA GLY A 67 1.07 -2.66 13.28
C GLY A 67 -0.43 -2.34 13.27
N ASN A 68 -0.76 -1.06 13.23
CA ASN A 68 -2.13 -0.58 13.19
C ASN A 68 -2.62 -0.44 11.73
N LEU A 69 -3.92 -0.60 11.50
CA LEU A 69 -4.55 -0.58 10.17
C LEU A 69 -5.50 0.61 10.01
N TYR A 70 -5.39 1.30 8.87
CA TYR A 70 -6.19 2.47 8.52
C TYR A 70 -6.85 2.29 7.15
N ALA A 71 -8.06 2.80 7.03
CA ALA A 71 -8.77 2.92 5.76
C ALA A 71 -9.00 4.40 5.46
N ALA A 72 -8.57 4.86 4.30
CA ALA A 72 -8.74 6.23 3.85
C ALA A 72 -9.40 6.28 2.47
N ALA A 73 -10.38 7.17 2.31
CA ALA A 73 -11.10 7.35 1.06
C ALA A 73 -11.57 8.80 0.90
N SER A 74 -11.66 9.25 -0.35
CA SER A 74 -12.29 10.53 -0.67
C SER A 74 -13.80 10.42 -0.50
N THR A 75 -14.41 11.35 0.22
CA THR A 75 -15.86 11.46 0.40
C THR A 75 -16.42 12.57 -0.48
N ARG A 76 -17.51 12.26 -1.19
CA ARG A 76 -18.29 13.22 -1.99
C ARG A 76 -19.47 13.74 -1.16
N PRO A 77 -19.93 14.98 -1.35
CA PRO A 77 -19.53 15.93 -2.40
C PRO A 77 -18.34 16.84 -2.03
N SER A 78 -17.89 16.85 -0.77
CA SER A 78 -16.90 17.81 -0.26
C SER A 78 -15.45 17.59 -0.72
N ASN A 79 -15.15 16.50 -1.45
CA ASN A 79 -13.79 16.08 -1.82
C ASN A 79 -12.82 16.05 -0.62
N THR A 80 -13.35 15.86 0.58
CA THR A 80 -12.59 15.65 1.80
C THR A 80 -12.13 14.21 1.86
N VAL A 81 -10.98 13.93 2.47
CA VAL A 81 -10.57 12.55 2.73
C VAL A 81 -10.96 12.18 4.16
N SER A 82 -11.71 11.10 4.29
CA SER A 82 -12.05 10.51 5.58
C SER A 82 -11.12 9.34 5.86
N VAL A 83 -10.63 9.25 7.10
CA VAL A 83 -9.78 8.15 7.56
C VAL A 83 -10.41 7.49 8.78
N ALA A 84 -10.48 6.17 8.74
CA ALA A 84 -10.92 5.34 9.85
C ALA A 84 -9.79 4.42 10.29
N THR A 85 -9.64 4.27 11.60
CA THR A 85 -8.82 3.21 12.19
C THR A 85 -9.62 1.92 12.18
N VAL A 86 -9.11 0.89 11.52
CA VAL A 86 -9.77 -0.42 11.37
C VAL A 86 -9.31 -1.39 12.45
N LEU A 87 -8.01 -1.40 12.75
CA LEU A 87 -7.43 -2.31 13.73
C LEU A 87 -6.30 -1.60 14.49
N GLY A 88 -6.46 -1.51 15.81
CA GLY A 88 -5.46 -0.93 16.72
C GLY A 88 -5.25 0.58 16.53
N GLY A 89 -4.80 1.26 17.58
CA GLY A 89 -4.48 2.69 17.53
C GLY A 89 -5.67 3.64 17.72
N THR A 90 -5.32 4.90 17.94
CA THR A 90 -6.20 6.07 18.12
C THR A 90 -6.10 6.95 16.86
N SER A 91 -7.09 7.80 16.53
CA SER A 91 -7.14 8.55 15.26
C SER A 91 -5.95 9.50 14.98
N ASP A 92 -5.15 9.82 16.00
CA ASP A 92 -3.97 10.69 16.02
C ASP A 92 -2.65 9.96 15.68
N ASN A 93 -2.72 8.89 14.90
CA ASN A 93 -1.55 8.08 14.59
C ASN A 93 -0.88 8.50 13.26
N THR A 94 0.42 8.24 13.16
CA THR A 94 1.27 8.46 11.97
C THR A 94 0.64 7.94 10.68
N GLY A 95 0.09 6.73 10.71
CA GLY A 95 -0.44 6.06 9.52
C GLY A 95 -1.74 6.68 9.00
N SER A 96 -2.57 7.28 9.87
CA SER A 96 -3.82 7.93 9.46
C SER A 96 -3.52 9.17 8.63
N GLY A 97 -2.53 9.97 9.06
CA GLY A 97 -2.06 11.14 8.33
C GLY A 97 -1.42 10.79 6.98
N ILE A 98 -0.59 9.74 6.95
CA ILE A 98 0.02 9.26 5.69
C ILE A 98 -1.08 8.74 4.75
N ALA A 99 -1.98 7.87 5.23
CA ALA A 99 -3.08 7.34 4.42
C ALA A 99 -3.95 8.46 3.82
N HIS A 100 -4.27 9.49 4.61
CA HIS A 100 -4.98 10.67 4.12
C HIS A 100 -4.25 11.34 2.93
N ARG A 101 -2.95 11.62 3.09
CA ARG A 101 -2.14 12.26 2.05
C ARG A 101 -1.96 11.38 0.81
N LEU A 102 -1.86 10.06 0.99
CA LEU A 102 -1.81 9.11 -0.12
C LEU A 102 -3.09 9.15 -0.97
N VAL A 103 -4.27 9.20 -0.36
CA VAL A 103 -5.54 9.35 -1.11
C VAL A 103 -5.52 10.64 -1.93
N MET A 104 -5.09 11.77 -1.32
CA MET A 104 -5.01 13.05 -2.02
C MET A 104 -4.03 13.03 -3.21
N LYS A 105 -2.96 12.25 -3.13
CA LYS A 105 -1.93 12.16 -4.19
C LYS A 105 -2.24 11.12 -5.26
N THR A 106 -2.93 10.04 -4.91
CA THR A 106 -3.22 8.92 -5.81
C THR A 106 -4.63 8.98 -6.38
N GLY A 107 -5.56 9.69 -5.73
CA GLY A 107 -6.98 9.66 -6.09
C GLY A 107 -7.67 8.32 -5.81
N LEU A 108 -6.97 7.39 -5.14
CA LEU A 108 -7.43 6.02 -4.90
C LEU A 108 -7.73 5.79 -3.42
N ASN A 109 -8.61 4.84 -3.14
CA ASN A 109 -8.84 4.39 -1.77
C ASN A 109 -7.56 3.71 -1.25
N ILE A 110 -7.19 3.99 0.00
CA ILE A 110 -5.98 3.45 0.62
C ILE A 110 -6.38 2.60 1.83
N ILE A 111 -5.84 1.39 1.90
CA ILE A 111 -5.77 0.62 3.14
C ILE A 111 -4.30 0.58 3.55
N MET A 112 -3.98 1.06 4.74
CA MET A 112 -2.59 1.20 5.19
C MET A 112 -2.38 0.50 6.53
N ALA A 113 -1.48 -0.46 6.57
CA ALA A 113 -0.93 -1.03 7.80
C ALA A 113 0.42 -0.38 8.11
N CYS A 114 0.62 0.10 9.34
CA CYS A 114 1.84 0.83 9.70
C CYS A 114 2.29 0.50 11.13
N ASN A 115 3.57 0.15 11.27
CA ASN A 115 4.22 -0.13 12.54
C ASN A 115 5.38 0.84 12.87
N ILE A 116 5.39 2.05 12.30
CA ILE A 116 6.42 3.05 12.62
C ILE A 116 6.15 3.65 14.02
N PRO A 117 7.17 3.77 14.89
CA PRO A 117 7.00 4.35 16.23
C PRO A 117 6.76 5.87 16.18
N LYS A 118 5.77 6.34 16.96
CA LYS A 118 5.32 7.76 16.99
C LYS A 118 6.34 8.76 17.55
N ASN A 119 7.42 8.28 18.18
CA ASN A 119 8.40 9.14 18.85
C ASN A 119 9.47 9.71 17.90
N ASN A 120 9.43 9.36 16.61
CA ASN A 120 10.41 9.82 15.63
C ASN A 120 9.75 10.40 14.36
N PRO A 121 9.23 11.64 14.40
CA PRO A 121 8.55 12.28 13.26
C PRO A 121 9.42 12.37 11.99
N LEU A 122 10.75 12.44 12.14
CA LEU A 122 11.67 12.49 11.00
C LEU A 122 11.68 11.15 10.24
N LEU A 123 11.64 10.03 10.95
CA LEU A 123 11.55 8.71 10.36
C LEU A 123 10.23 8.53 9.60
N GLU A 124 9.12 9.01 10.17
CA GLU A 124 7.81 8.98 9.53
C GLU A 124 7.81 9.72 8.19
N ALA A 125 8.34 10.94 8.19
CA ALA A 125 8.45 11.77 6.99
C ALA A 125 9.36 11.13 5.93
N LYS A 126 10.47 10.51 6.34
CA LYS A 126 11.37 9.77 5.43
C LYS A 126 10.67 8.55 4.83
N ALA A 127 9.97 7.76 5.65
CA ALA A 127 9.21 6.59 5.20
C ALA A 127 8.11 6.97 4.20
N GLU A 128 7.35 8.03 4.48
CA GLU A 128 6.35 8.55 3.56
C GLU A 128 6.97 9.01 2.25
N LYS A 129 8.11 9.73 2.29
CA LYS A 129 8.81 10.19 1.09
C LYS A 129 9.27 9.02 0.22
N MET A 130 9.82 7.96 0.82
CA MET A 130 10.25 6.74 0.12
C MET A 130 9.06 6.04 -0.54
N LEU A 131 7.96 5.85 0.21
CA LEU A 131 6.73 5.27 -0.31
C LEU A 131 6.17 6.09 -1.47
N MET A 132 6.08 7.42 -1.32
CA MET A 132 5.58 8.31 -2.35
C MET A 132 6.44 8.25 -3.61
N ARG A 133 7.77 8.22 -3.46
CA ARG A 133 8.68 8.05 -4.60
C ARG A 133 8.38 6.76 -5.35
N LYS A 134 8.25 5.64 -4.62
CA LYS A 134 7.92 4.36 -5.23
C LYS A 134 6.55 4.37 -5.94
N LEU A 135 5.53 5.01 -5.36
CA LEU A 135 4.22 5.13 -6.00
C LEU A 135 4.26 5.96 -7.29
N ILE A 136 5.09 7.00 -7.34
CA ILE A 136 5.33 7.79 -8.56
C ILE A 136 6.01 6.92 -9.62
N ASP A 137 7.08 6.21 -9.25
CA ASP A 137 7.83 5.34 -10.17
C ASP A 137 6.97 4.19 -10.72
N LEU A 138 5.97 3.73 -9.96
CA LEU A 138 4.98 2.74 -10.37
C LEU A 138 3.80 3.34 -11.19
N GLY A 139 3.73 4.66 -11.34
CA GLY A 139 2.65 5.34 -12.07
C GLY A 139 1.30 5.37 -11.33
N TYR A 140 1.30 5.26 -9.99
CA TYR A 140 0.07 5.20 -9.19
C TYR A 140 -0.39 6.56 -8.65
N THR A 141 0.33 7.64 -8.96
CA THR A 141 -0.05 9.01 -8.56
C THR A 141 -0.81 9.73 -9.66
N MET A 142 -1.74 10.61 -9.27
CA MET A 142 -2.44 11.46 -10.22
C MET A 142 -1.45 12.38 -10.94
N PRO A 143 -1.64 12.64 -12.24
CA PRO A 143 -0.95 13.74 -12.91
C PRO A 143 -1.20 15.03 -12.13
N THR A 144 -0.14 15.80 -11.88
CA THR A 144 -0.30 17.13 -11.29
C THR A 144 -1.21 17.92 -12.24
N PRO A 145 -2.33 18.51 -11.78
CA PRO A 145 -3.14 19.34 -12.65
C PRO A 145 -2.25 20.45 -13.19
N LEU A 146 -2.09 20.53 -14.50
CA LEU A 146 -1.48 21.70 -15.14
C LEU A 146 -2.33 22.88 -14.70
N ARG A 147 -1.76 23.72 -13.83
CA ARG A 147 -2.41 24.95 -13.40
C ARG A 147 -2.59 25.78 -14.67
N ALA A 148 -3.82 25.86 -15.16
CA ALA A 148 -4.16 26.83 -16.20
C ALA A 148 -3.81 28.21 -15.62
N THR A 149 -2.75 28.79 -16.15
CA THR A 149 -2.27 30.14 -15.84
C THR A 149 -3.19 31.18 -16.45
#